data_AF-A0A9E5RJX0-F1
#
_entry.id   AF-A0A9E5RJX0-F1
#
_cell.length_a   1.000
_cell.length_b   1.000
_cell.length_c   1.000
_cell.angle_alpha   90.00
_cell.angle_beta   90.00
_cell.angle_gamma   90.00
#
_symmetry.space_group_name_H-M   'P 1'
#
loop_
_entity.id
_entity.type
_entity.pdbx_description
1 polymer ?
#
loop_
_entity_poly.entity_id
_entity_poly.type
_entity_poly.pdbx_seq_one_letter_code
_entity_poly.pdbx_strand_id
1 'polypeptide(L)'
;MENTSRKIILPGDPEFDLTLGLNLPPNWGQVAHQTWGQTACIARAESGLLEAVSGEELIEYLEGGEYDQRLAEIDEDEFEGDEFEGRW
;
A
#
# COMPACT_ATOMS: atom_id res chain seq x y z
N MET A 1 -37.55 -0.52 -9.73
CA MET A 1 -36.33 -0.08 -9.04
C MET A 1 -35.42 -1.29 -8.98
N GLU A 2 -34.43 -1.36 -9.86
CA GLU A 2 -33.44 -2.43 -9.83
C GLU A 2 -32.63 -2.30 -8.55
N ASN A 3 -32.68 -3.35 -7.74
CA ASN A 3 -31.84 -3.48 -6.56
C ASN A 3 -30.44 -3.82 -7.08
N THR A 4 -29.58 -2.82 -7.22
CA THR A 4 -28.16 -3.02 -7.52
C THR A 4 -27.53 -3.71 -6.33
N SER A 5 -27.61 -5.04 -6.30
CA SER A 5 -26.83 -5.88 -5.38
C SER A 5 -25.37 -5.49 -5.55
N ARG A 6 -24.85 -4.69 -4.61
CA ARG A 6 -23.43 -4.35 -4.56
C ARG A 6 -22.68 -5.68 -4.42
N LYS A 7 -22.02 -6.10 -5.49
CA LYS A 7 -21.00 -7.16 -5.42
C LYS A 7 -19.89 -6.64 -4.53
N ILE A 8 -19.68 -7.29 -3.40
CA ILE A 8 -18.46 -7.14 -2.62
C ILE A 8 -17.48 -8.14 -3.23
N ILE A 9 -16.37 -7.64 -3.74
CA ILE A 9 -15.27 -8.46 -4.27
C ILE A 9 -14.39 -8.79 -3.06
N LEU A 10 -14.24 -10.08 -2.76
CA LEU A 10 -13.54 -10.58 -1.57
C LEU A 10 -12.32 -11.42 -1.98
N PRO A 11 -11.35 -11.64 -1.06
CA PRO A 11 -10.23 -12.54 -1.32
C PRO A 11 -10.71 -13.91 -1.84
N GLY A 12 -10.11 -14.38 -2.93
CA GLY A 12 -10.51 -15.61 -3.64
C GLY A 12 -11.43 -15.39 -4.85
N ASP A 13 -11.94 -14.17 -5.06
CA ASP A 13 -12.58 -13.78 -6.32
C ASP A 13 -11.52 -13.39 -7.35
N PRO A 14 -11.57 -13.85 -8.62
CA PRO A 14 -10.61 -13.47 -9.65
C PRO A 14 -10.52 -11.95 -9.91
N GLU A 15 -11.59 -11.21 -9.64
CA GLU A 15 -11.60 -9.74 -9.78
C GLU A 15 -10.91 -9.04 -8.60
N PHE A 16 -10.64 -9.75 -7.50
CA PHE A 16 -10.02 -9.18 -6.30
C PHE A 16 -8.62 -8.63 -6.59
N ASP A 17 -7.74 -9.43 -7.17
CA ASP A 17 -6.37 -9.02 -7.49
C ASP A 17 -6.35 -7.87 -8.51
N LEU A 18 -7.30 -7.88 -9.45
CA LEU A 18 -7.48 -6.77 -10.40
C LEU A 18 -7.89 -5.48 -9.68
N THR A 19 -8.79 -5.56 -8.71
CA THR A 19 -9.19 -4.37 -7.94
C THR A 19 -8.09 -3.83 -7.05
N LEU A 20 -7.19 -4.67 -6.53
CA LEU A 20 -6.02 -4.19 -5.79
C LEU A 20 -5.06 -3.41 -6.68
N GLY A 21 -4.85 -3.86 -7.93
CA GLY A 21 -3.92 -3.20 -8.86
C GLY A 21 -4.46 -1.95 -9.56
N LEU A 22 -5.78 -1.74 -9.56
CA LEU A 22 -6.43 -0.64 -10.30
C LEU A 22 -6.87 0.53 -9.41
N ASN A 23 -6.92 0.34 -8.09
CA ASN A 23 -7.36 1.36 -7.14
C ASN A 23 -6.15 2.06 -6.52
N LEU A 24 -5.82 3.23 -7.06
CA LEU A 24 -4.85 4.14 -6.47
C LEU A 24 -5.40 4.80 -5.18
N PRO A 25 -4.52 5.30 -4.29
CA PRO A 25 -4.92 5.95 -3.05
C PRO A 25 -5.97 7.05 -3.27
N PRO A 26 -6.88 7.27 -2.29
CA PRO A 26 -7.76 8.43 -2.31
C PRO A 26 -6.95 9.71 -2.59
N ASN A 27 -7.50 10.60 -3.40
CA ASN A 27 -6.90 11.89 -3.79
C ASN A 27 -5.64 11.83 -4.69
N TRP A 28 -5.19 10.66 -5.17
CA TRP A 28 -4.04 10.57 -6.09
C TRP A 28 -4.13 11.54 -7.29
N GLY A 29 -5.32 11.69 -7.87
CA GLY A 29 -5.54 12.57 -9.01
C GLY A 29 -5.42 14.06 -8.68
N GLN A 30 -5.72 14.44 -7.44
CA GLN A 30 -5.54 15.83 -6.97
C GLN A 30 -4.05 16.13 -6.82
N VAL A 31 -3.29 15.22 -6.21
CA VAL A 31 -1.84 15.35 -6.06
C VAL A 31 -1.17 15.39 -7.42
N ALA A 32 -1.52 14.48 -8.34
CA ALA A 32 -1.02 14.49 -9.71
C ALA A 32 -1.33 15.78 -10.46
N HIS A 33 -2.50 16.37 -10.24
CA HIS A 33 -2.82 17.67 -10.83
C HIS A 33 -1.93 18.79 -10.29
N GLN A 34 -1.67 18.80 -8.98
CA GLN A 34 -0.85 19.81 -8.30
C GLN A 34 0.64 19.68 -8.64
N THR A 35 1.14 18.47 -8.86
CA THR A 35 2.55 18.18 -9.14
C THR A 35 2.86 17.96 -10.62
N TRP A 36 1.94 18.36 -11.51
CA TRP A 36 2.08 18.21 -12.96
C TRP A 36 2.39 16.77 -13.40
N GLY A 37 1.77 15.80 -12.74
CA GLY A 37 1.91 14.37 -13.00
C GLY A 37 3.04 13.68 -12.25
N GLN A 38 3.81 14.40 -11.42
CA GLN A 38 4.85 13.81 -10.57
C GLN A 38 4.26 13.38 -9.22
N THR A 39 3.70 12.18 -9.17
CA THR A 39 3.09 11.62 -7.96
C THR A 39 3.72 10.29 -7.60
N ALA A 40 3.94 10.10 -6.31
CA ALA A 40 4.35 8.83 -5.73
C ALA A 40 3.29 8.36 -4.73
N CYS A 41 3.39 7.11 -4.29
CA CYS A 41 2.60 6.58 -3.19
C CYS A 41 3.54 6.08 -2.10
N ILE A 42 3.29 6.46 -0.86
CA ILE A 42 4.06 6.01 0.31
C ILE A 42 3.12 5.38 1.34
N ALA A 43 3.64 4.51 2.20
CA ALA A 43 2.88 3.94 3.31
C ALA A 43 3.20 4.71 4.59
N ARG A 44 2.19 5.32 5.21
CA ARG A 44 2.39 6.05 6.48
C ARG A 44 2.45 5.07 7.65
N ALA A 45 3.50 5.16 8.47
CA ALA A 45 3.68 4.29 9.63
C ALA A 45 2.47 4.33 10.59
N GLU A 46 1.89 5.51 10.82
CA GLU A 46 0.78 5.69 11.77
C GLU A 46 -0.54 5.05 11.31
N SER A 47 -0.79 4.97 9.99
CA SER A 47 -2.07 4.50 9.46
C SER A 47 -1.98 3.16 8.73
N GLY A 48 -0.79 2.76 8.29
CA GLY A 48 -0.57 1.59 7.42
C GLY A 48 -1.20 1.72 6.03
N LEU A 49 -1.82 2.85 5.71
CA LEU A 49 -2.48 3.08 4.42
C LEU A 49 -1.53 3.75 3.44
N LEU A 50 -1.75 3.47 2.15
CA LEU A 50 -1.07 4.17 1.07
C LEU A 50 -1.65 5.59 0.93
N GLU A 51 -0.77 6.56 0.82
CA GLU A 51 -1.08 7.97 0.56
C GLU A 51 -0.35 8.43 -0.70
N ALA A 52 -1.04 9.20 -1.54
CA ALA A 52 -0.42 9.84 -2.70
C ALA A 52 0.30 11.11 -2.25
N VAL A 53 1.55 11.27 -2.67
CA VAL A 53 2.41 12.38 -2.24
C VAL A 53 3.19 12.99 -3.41
N SER A 54 3.73 14.18 -3.16
CA SER A 54 4.65 14.85 -4.07
C SER A 54 6.04 14.18 -4.12
N GLY A 55 6.87 14.59 -5.07
CA GLY A 55 8.25 14.11 -5.16
C GLY A 55 9.12 14.55 -3.97
N GLU A 56 8.88 15.74 -3.43
CA GLU A 56 9.62 16.24 -2.25
C GLU A 56 9.29 15.40 -1.01
N GLU A 57 8.02 15.11 -0.78
CA GLU A 57 7.57 14.24 0.32
C GLU A 57 8.06 12.79 0.16
N LEU A 58 8.16 12.29 -1.07
CA LEU A 58 8.79 10.99 -1.32
C LEU A 58 10.26 10.99 -0.89
N ILE A 59 11.01 12.05 -1.20
CA ILE A 59 12.42 12.18 -0.79
C ILE A 59 12.50 12.22 0.73
N GLU A 60 11.66 12.99 1.40
CA GLU A 60 11.60 13.03 2.86
C GLU A 60 11.28 11.66 3.47
N TYR A 61 10.33 10.91 2.88
CA TYR A 61 10.01 9.56 3.32
C TYR A 61 11.20 8.58 3.20
N LEU A 62 11.96 8.66 2.09
CA LEU A 62 13.11 7.81 1.82
C LEU A 62 14.34 8.19 2.64
N GLU A 63 14.63 9.48 2.77
CA GLU A 63 15.85 9.99 3.41
C GLU A 63 15.65 10.28 4.91
N GLY A 64 14.42 10.47 5.36
CA GLY A 64 14.05 10.73 6.75
C GLY A 64 13.97 9.48 7.63
N GLY A 65 14.12 8.29 7.05
CA GLY A 65 14.11 7.01 7.76
C GLY A 65 12.72 6.45 8.08
N GLU A 66 11.63 7.10 7.63
CA GLU A 66 10.28 6.53 7.71
C GLU A 66 10.18 5.23 6.90
N TYR A 67 10.78 5.20 5.71
CA TYR A 67 10.84 3.99 4.89
C TYR A 67 11.58 2.84 5.58
N ASP A 68 12.71 3.12 6.21
CA ASP A 68 13.51 2.10 6.91
C ASP A 68 12.74 1.52 8.11
N GLN A 69 12.01 2.36 8.85
CA GLN A 69 11.13 1.90 9.93
C GLN A 69 10.03 0.99 9.38
N ARG A 70 9.42 1.36 8.25
CA ARG A 70 8.38 0.54 7.63
C ARG A 70 8.92 -0.82 7.17
N LEU A 71 10.14 -0.87 6.63
CA LEU A 71 10.78 -2.14 6.28
C LEU A 71 11.02 -3.01 7.52
N ALA A 72 11.51 -2.41 8.61
CA ALA A 72 11.72 -3.15 9.86
C ALA A 72 10.42 -3.75 10.42
N GLU A 73 9.30 -3.02 10.36
CA GLU A 73 7.98 -3.55 10.78
C GLU A 73 7.53 -4.74 9.94
N ILE A 74 7.72 -4.68 8.61
CA ILE A 74 7.35 -5.79 7.71
C ILE A 74 8.24 -7.02 8.00
N ASP A 75 9.53 -6.81 8.19
CA ASP A 75 10.49 -7.88 8.50
C ASP A 75 10.24 -8.49 9.88
N GLU A 76 9.81 -7.70 10.87
CA GLU A 76 9.37 -8.19 12.19
C GLU A 76 8.11 -9.08 12.08
N ASP A 77 7.16 -8.71 11.21
CA ASP A 77 5.95 -9.49 10.96
C ASP A 77 6.20 -10.77 10.12
N GLU A 78 7.28 -10.83 9.32
CA GLU A 78 7.61 -11.98 8.45
C GLU A 78 8.32 -13.13 9.21
N PHE A 79 8.71 -12.92 10.48
CA PHE A 79 9.52 -13.85 11.29
C PHE A 79 8.77 -14.60 12.41
N GLU A 80 7.46 -14.88 12.25
CA GLU A 80 6.75 -15.90 13.03
C GLU A 80 6.29 -17.07 12.13
N GLY A 81 7.26 -17.81 11.56
CA GLY A 81 6.95 -18.94 10.67
C GLY A 81 8.14 -19.85 10.36
N ASP A 82 8.30 -20.86 11.21
CA ASP A 82 9.11 -22.08 11.10
C ASP A 82 10.66 -21.96 11.17
N GLU A 83 11.18 -22.10 12.40
CA GLU A 83 12.35 -22.96 12.63
C GLU A 83 12.12 -24.30 11.92
N PHE A 84 12.70 -24.46 10.73
CA PHE A 84 12.78 -25.75 10.07
C PHE A 84 13.78 -26.62 10.86
N GLU A 85 13.33 -27.26 11.95
CA GLU A 85 14.03 -28.38 12.58
C GLU A 85 14.01 -29.59 11.64
N GLY A 86 14.79 -29.49 10.56
CA GLY A 86 15.16 -30.60 9.70
C GLY A 86 16.12 -31.53 10.44
N ARG A 87 15.58 -32.33 11.35
CA ARG A 87 16.28 -33.42 12.02
C ARG A 87 16.50 -34.59 11.05
N TRP A 88 17.74 -34.69 10.56
CA TRP A 88 18.42 -35.77 9.81
C TRP A 88 17.81 -36.27 8.49
#